data_AF-A0A085YZ97-F1
#
_entry.id   AF-A0A085YZ97-F1
#
_cell.length_a   1.000
_cell.length_b   1.000
_cell.length_c   1.000
_cell.angle_alpha   90.00
_cell.angle_beta   90.00
_cell.angle_gamma   90.00
#
_symmetry.space_group_name_H-M   'P 1'
#
loop_
_entity.id
_entity.type
_entity.pdbx_description
1 polymer ?
#
loop_
_entity_poly.entity_id
_entity_poly.type
_entity_poly.pdbx_seq_one_letter_code
_entity_poly.pdbx_strand_id
1 'polypeptide(L)'
;MKNSGLIRKLQSLIEKNLYLSKSQIRGKFGQANGYCDNHIWFFKEPSYIRILKNEIGFIFEEDIVVDIFIAQYFLGREFRNVFYYEYKDPKYKVYNFLY
;
A
#
# COMPACT_ATOMS: atom_id res chain seq x y z
N MET A 1 11.81 -18.97 -2.86
CA MET A 1 11.47 -17.57 -3.20
C MET A 1 11.98 -16.65 -2.10
N LYS A 2 12.88 -15.70 -2.39
CA LYS A 2 13.30 -14.70 -1.40
C LYS A 2 12.09 -13.84 -1.04
N ASN A 3 11.52 -14.01 0.15
CA ASN A 3 10.49 -13.15 0.71
C ASN A 3 11.05 -11.73 0.86
N SER A 4 10.84 -10.90 -0.16
CA SER A 4 11.31 -9.51 -0.15
C SER A 4 10.70 -8.78 1.05
N GLY A 5 11.46 -7.91 1.73
CA GLY A 5 11.01 -7.20 2.94
C GLY A 5 9.68 -6.45 2.78
N LEU A 6 9.36 -6.04 1.55
CA LEU A 6 8.07 -5.44 1.19
C LEU A 6 6.89 -6.39 1.31
N ILE A 7 7.06 -7.67 0.98
CA ILE A 7 5.99 -8.67 1.12
C ILE A 7 5.68 -8.87 2.60
N ARG A 8 6.71 -9.00 3.45
CA ARG A 8 6.52 -9.10 4.91
C ARG A 8 5.84 -7.85 5.47
N LYS A 9 6.19 -6.68 4.94
CA LYS A 9 5.58 -5.41 5.34
C LYS A 9 4.12 -5.34 4.93
N LEU A 10 3.81 -5.67 3.67
CA LEU A 10 2.45 -5.69 3.16
C LEU A 10 1.61 -6.70 3.95
N GLN A 11 2.15 -7.88 4.24
CA GLN A 11 1.49 -8.86 5.10
C GLN A 11 1.12 -8.27 6.48
N SER A 12 2.07 -7.58 7.14
CA SER A 12 1.77 -6.94 8.43
C SER A 12 0.73 -5.83 8.31
N LEU A 13 0.69 -5.11 7.18
CA LEU A 13 -0.34 -4.09 6.94
C LEU A 13 -1.73 -4.74 6.77
N ILE A 14 -1.81 -5.85 6.05
CA ILE A 14 -3.05 -6.61 5.85
C ILE A 14 -3.58 -7.13 7.19
N GLU A 15 -2.73 -7.86 7.93
CA GLU A 15 -3.11 -8.43 9.23
C GLU A 15 -3.62 -7.38 10.23
N LYS A 16 -3.15 -6.13 10.12
CA LYS A 16 -3.49 -5.06 11.06
C LYS A 16 -4.60 -4.14 10.58
N ASN A 17 -4.90 -4.10 9.28
CA ASN A 17 -5.69 -3.01 8.70
C ASN A 17 -6.74 -3.44 7.68
N LEU A 18 -6.74 -4.69 7.20
CA LEU A 18 -7.83 -5.19 6.37
C LEU A 18 -9.14 -5.13 7.16
N TYR A 19 -10.24 -4.80 6.49
CA TYR A 19 -11.59 -4.66 7.06
C TYR A 19 -11.77 -3.54 8.09
N LEU A 20 -10.77 -2.68 8.30
CA LEU A 20 -10.94 -1.48 9.13
C LEU A 20 -11.71 -0.40 8.38
N SER A 21 -12.42 0.44 9.12
CA SER A 21 -13.14 1.59 8.57
C SER A 21 -12.20 2.72 8.16
N LYS A 22 -12.65 3.63 7.29
CA LYS A 22 -11.93 4.88 6.96
C LYS A 22 -11.58 5.68 8.22
N SER A 23 -12.47 5.72 9.21
CA SER A 23 -12.22 6.43 10.48
C SER A 23 -11.09 5.79 11.29
N GLN A 24 -11.03 4.45 11.34
CA GLN A 24 -9.94 3.73 11.99
C GLN A 24 -8.61 3.91 11.26
N ILE A 25 -8.62 3.86 9.92
CA ILE A 25 -7.41 4.13 9.11
C ILE A 25 -6.92 5.56 9.33
N ARG A 26 -7.82 6.56 9.33
CA ARG A 26 -7.48 7.95 9.63
C ARG A 26 -6.88 8.12 11.03
N GLY A 27 -7.41 7.40 12.02
CA GLY A 27 -6.87 7.42 13.38
C GLY A 27 -5.46 6.85 13.47
N LYS A 28 -5.11 5.85 12.65
CA LYS A 28 -3.80 5.20 12.66
C LYS A 28 -2.74 5.92 11.82
N PHE A 29 -3.12 6.39 10.63
CA PHE A 29 -2.18 6.92 9.64
C PHE A 29 -2.25 8.44 9.47
N GLY A 30 -3.21 9.09 10.13
CA GLY A 30 -3.44 10.54 10.03
C GLY A 30 -4.19 10.91 8.75
N GLN A 31 -3.87 12.06 8.18
CA GLN A 31 -4.52 12.57 6.97
C GLN A 31 -3.89 11.93 5.72
N ALA A 32 -4.73 11.38 4.86
CA ALA A 32 -4.30 10.86 3.56
C ALA A 32 -3.82 12.00 2.64
N ASN A 33 -3.02 11.65 1.63
CA ASN A 33 -2.51 12.62 0.65
C ASN A 33 -3.64 13.35 -0.09
N GLY A 34 -3.37 14.54 -0.63
CA GLY A 34 -4.38 15.38 -1.30
C GLY A 34 -4.98 14.83 -2.61
N TYR A 35 -4.45 13.74 -3.16
CA TYR A 35 -4.93 13.11 -4.41
C TYR A 35 -5.81 11.87 -4.15
N CYS A 36 -6.33 11.71 -2.93
CA CYS A 36 -7.20 10.60 -2.58
C CYS A 36 -8.63 10.85 -3.08
N ASP A 37 -9.34 9.75 -3.34
CA ASP A 37 -10.79 9.76 -3.64
C ASP A 37 -11.55 8.95 -2.57
N ASN A 38 -12.87 8.86 -2.69
CA ASN A 38 -13.74 8.09 -1.79
C ASN A 38 -13.40 6.59 -1.76
N HIS A 39 -12.71 6.08 -2.77
CA HIS A 39 -12.39 4.66 -2.92
C HIS A 39 -10.93 4.31 -2.62
N ILE A 40 -10.03 5.30 -2.56
CA ILE A 40 -8.60 5.01 -2.44
C ILE A 40 -7.86 6.12 -1.69
N TRP A 41 -7.17 5.73 -0.62
CA TRP A 41 -6.33 6.63 0.17
C TRP A 41 -4.86 6.23 0.12
N PHE A 42 -4.00 7.25 0.00
CA PHE A 42 -2.55 7.10 -0.10
C PHE A 42 -1.85 7.73 1.10
N PHE A 43 -0.92 6.99 1.68
CA PHE A 43 -0.09 7.42 2.80
C PHE A 43 1.39 7.27 2.46
N LYS A 44 2.11 8.39 2.48
CA LYS A 44 3.55 8.40 2.26
C LYS A 44 4.27 7.94 3.52
N GLU A 45 5.17 7.00 3.35
CA GLU A 45 6.04 6.61 4.45
C GLU A 45 7.18 7.62 4.62
N PRO A 46 7.59 7.90 5.86
CA PRO A 46 8.83 8.61 6.12
C PRO A 46 9.99 7.85 5.49
N SER A 47 10.72 8.50 4.59
CA SER A 47 11.92 7.93 4.00
C SER A 47 13.13 8.79 4.37
N TYR A 48 14.16 8.12 4.88
CA TYR A 48 15.47 8.73 5.12
C TYR A 48 16.18 9.13 3.82
N ILE A 49 15.78 8.53 2.70
CA ILE A 49 16.41 8.71 1.40
C ILE A 49 15.42 9.44 0.48
N ARG A 50 15.70 10.71 0.16
CA ARG A 50 14.77 11.58 -0.61
C ARG A 50 14.38 11.03 -1.99
N ILE A 51 15.23 10.17 -2.57
CA ILE A 51 15.04 9.57 -3.90
C ILE A 51 14.23 8.27 -3.89
N LEU A 52 14.14 7.56 -2.75
CA LEU A 52 13.38 6.33 -2.63
C LEU A 52 12.19 6.57 -1.71
N LYS A 53 10.98 6.43 -2.21
CA LYS A 53 9.75 6.66 -1.45
C LYS A 53 8.85 5.45 -1.53
N ASN A 54 8.26 5.09 -0.41
CA ASN A 54 7.17 4.13 -0.38
C ASN A 54 5.87 4.88 -0.11
N GLU A 55 4.81 4.40 -0.73
CA GLU A 55 3.45 4.86 -0.51
C GLU A 55 2.58 3.63 -0.26
N ILE A 56 1.75 3.71 0.76
CA ILE A 56 0.77 2.69 1.11
C ILE A 56 -0.57 3.14 0.54
N GLY A 57 -1.19 2.29 -0.27
CA GLY A 57 -2.54 2.51 -0.77
C GLY A 57 -3.53 1.63 0.00
N PHE A 58 -4.61 2.23 0.48
CA PHE A 58 -5.78 1.53 1.01
C PHE A 58 -6.94 1.73 0.06
N ILE A 59 -7.54 0.63 -0.40
CA ILE A 59 -8.72 0.63 -1.26
C ILE A 59 -9.94 0.34 -0.37
N PHE A 60 -10.99 1.13 -0.57
CA PHE A 60 -12.21 1.07 0.21
C PHE A 60 -13.43 0.74 -0.65
N GLU A 61 -14.27 -0.14 -0.14
CA GLU A 61 -15.65 -0.30 -0.57
C GLU A 61 -16.57 0.18 0.56
N GLU A 62 -17.50 1.07 0.21
CA GLU A 62 -18.37 1.80 1.15
C GLU A 62 -17.56 2.62 2.18
N ASP A 63 -17.08 1.98 3.23
CA ASP A 63 -16.24 2.56 4.28
C ASP A 63 -15.14 1.63 4.81
N ILE A 64 -15.03 0.39 4.30
CA ILE A 64 -14.12 -0.63 4.82
C ILE A 64 -12.94 -0.86 3.88
N VAL A 65 -11.76 -1.15 4.44
CA VAL A 65 -10.59 -1.54 3.64
C VAL A 65 -10.81 -2.93 3.06
N VAL A 66 -10.83 -3.01 1.73
CA VAL A 66 -10.95 -4.28 0.99
C VAL A 66 -9.63 -4.72 0.37
N ASP A 67 -8.71 -3.79 0.12
CA ASP A 67 -7.40 -4.12 -0.44
C ASP A 67 -6.33 -3.11 0.02
N ILE A 68 -5.08 -3.58 0.07
CA ILE A 68 -3.92 -2.81 0.48
C ILE A 68 -2.77 -3.13 -0.47
N PHE A 69 -2.06 -2.09 -0.91
CA PHE A 69 -0.87 -2.25 -1.71
C PHE A 69 0.25 -1.32 -1.26
N ILE A 70 1.48 -1.66 -1.66
CA ILE A 70 2.65 -0.79 -1.48
C ILE A 70 3.18 -0.44 -2.86
N ALA A 71 3.25 0.85 -3.15
CA ALA A 71 3.93 1.41 -4.31
C ALA A 71 5.29 1.96 -3.90
N GLN A 72 6.32 1.67 -4.70
CA GLN A 72 7.66 2.20 -4.53
C GLN A 72 8.03 3.10 -5.70
N TYR A 73 8.55 4.28 -5.34
CA TYR A 73 9.00 5.29 -6.27
C TYR A 73 10.51 5.50 -6.12
N PHE A 74 11.22 5.56 -7.24
CA PHE A 74 12.63 5.91 -7.32
C PHE A 74 12.77 7.09 -8.28
N LEU A 75 13.41 8.18 -7.83
CA LEU A 75 13.54 9.43 -8.59
C LEU A 75 12.20 9.97 -9.13
N GLY A 76 11.10 9.78 -8.39
CA GLY A 76 9.77 10.25 -8.79
C GLY A 76 9.06 9.36 -9.83
N ARG A 77 9.69 8.27 -10.26
CA ARG A 77 9.05 7.26 -11.12
C ARG A 77 8.67 6.04 -10.30
N GLU A 78 7.45 5.56 -10.50
CA GLU A 78 7.00 4.29 -9.96
C GLU A 78 7.83 3.18 -10.60
N PHE A 79 8.51 2.37 -9.78
CA PHE A 79 9.35 1.29 -10.30
C PHE A 79 8.88 -0.08 -9.81
N ARG A 80 8.10 -0.14 -8.72
CA ARG A 80 7.63 -1.42 -8.17
C ARG A 80 6.35 -1.26 -7.36
N ASN A 81 5.37 -2.09 -7.68
CA ASN A 81 4.15 -2.25 -6.89
C ASN A 81 4.01 -3.67 -6.37
N VAL A 82 3.50 -3.79 -5.15
CA VAL A 82 3.14 -5.07 -4.55
C VAL A 82 1.69 -5.00 -4.14
N PHE A 83 0.87 -5.84 -4.77
CA PHE A 83 -0.56 -5.99 -4.49
C PHE A 83 -0.82 -7.30 -3.76
N TYR A 84 -1.83 -7.28 -2.90
CA TYR A 84 -2.40 -8.48 -2.31
C TYR A 84 -3.69 -8.83 -3.03
N TYR A 85 -3.90 -10.12 -3.28
CA TYR A 85 -5.14 -10.61 -3.85
C TYR A 85 -5.66 -11.71 -2.94
N GLU A 86 -6.70 -11.39 -2.17
CA GLU A 86 -7.42 -12.40 -1.42
C GLU A 86 -7.97 -13.44 -2.40
N TYR A 87 -7.83 -14.73 -2.06
CA TYR A 87 -8.29 -15.88 -2.86
C TYR A 87 -7.55 -16.21 -4.17
N LYS A 88 -6.40 -15.59 -4.48
CA LYS A 88 -5.53 -16.00 -5.60
C LYS A 88 -4.24 -16.68 -5.14
N ASP A 89 -3.75 -17.63 -5.94
CA ASP A 89 -2.39 -18.17 -5.84
C ASP A 89 -1.58 -17.72 -7.08
N PRO A 90 -0.51 -16.92 -6.95
CA PRO A 90 0.08 -16.39 -5.71
C PRO A 90 -0.73 -15.26 -5.09
N LYS A 91 -0.79 -15.25 -3.75
CA LYS A 91 -1.48 -14.21 -2.93
C LYS A 91 -0.93 -12.80 -3.12
N TYR A 92 0.30 -12.69 -3.63
CA TYR A 92 0.99 -11.42 -3.85
C TYR A 92 1.42 -11.33 -5.31
N LYS A 93 1.10 -10.21 -5.96
CA LYS A 93 1.63 -9.90 -7.29
C LYS A 93 2.56 -8.71 -7.19
N VAL A 94 3.76 -8.89 -7.74
CA VAL A 94 4.76 -7.84 -7.86
C VAL A 94 4.77 -7.37 -9.31
N TYR A 95 4.48 -6.10 -9.53
CA TYR A 95 4.67 -5.45 -10.82
C TYR A 95 5.94 -4.61 -10.74
N ASN A 96 6.89 -4.88 -11.64
CA ASN A 96 8.09 -4.06 -11.78
C ASN A 96 7.94 -3.23 -13.06
N PHE A 97 8.18 -1.93 -12.97
CA PHE A 97 8.04 -0.97 -14.07
C PHE A 97 9.40 -0.53 -14.64
N LEU A 98 10.41 -1.41 -14.55
CA LEU A 98 11.72 -1.18 -15.15
C LEU A 98 11.57 -1.14 -16.68
N TYR A 99 11.55 0.08 -17.23
CA TYR A 99 11.87 0.37 -18.63
C TYR A 99 13.35 0.72 -18.75
#